data_AF-A0A7V5SDB5-F1
#
_entry.id   AF-A0A7V5SDB5-F1
#
_cell.length_a   1.000
_cell.length_b   1.000
_cell.length_c   1.000
_cell.angle_alpha   90.00
_cell.angle_beta   90.00
_cell.angle_gamma   90.00
#
_symmetry.space_group_name_H-M   'P 1'
#
loop_
_entity.id
_entity.type
_entity.pdbx_description
1 polymer ?
#
loop_
_entity_poly.entity_id
_entity_poly.type
_entity_poly.pdbx_seq_one_letter_code
_entity_poly.pdbx_strand_id
1 'polypeptide(L)'
;MRTLAFWAVVWAQAPIDSIYGLLGHTLEAPQSSFAGLIPKGTFQRKAWYRSTTDTVWEGIRLAEVKYAFYKGKLHTIQIRIEGEDASAAALVLLEVLFGKGKQDGYAPRYRWIGQRATLLYDQNILTRNTEIRMESLTLQKELERDAYQDYQRR
;
A
#
# COMPACT_ATOMS: atom_id res chain seq x y z
N MET A 1 -19.46 -39.98 -29.15
CA MET A 1 -18.79 -39.68 -27.86
C MET A 1 -18.49 -38.19 -27.82
N ARG A 2 -19.07 -37.44 -26.88
CA ARG A 2 -18.85 -36.00 -26.69
C ARG A 2 -17.75 -35.82 -25.64
N THR A 3 -16.60 -35.31 -26.02
CA THR A 3 -15.55 -34.88 -25.09
C THR A 3 -15.82 -33.43 -24.72
N LEU A 4 -16.28 -33.20 -23.48
CA LEU A 4 -16.39 -31.85 -22.89
C LEU A 4 -15.02 -31.46 -22.33
N ALA A 5 -14.32 -30.55 -23.03
CA ALA A 5 -13.15 -29.89 -22.48
C ALA A 5 -13.62 -28.69 -21.63
N PHE A 6 -13.58 -28.83 -20.31
CA PHE A 6 -13.74 -27.71 -19.38
C PHE A 6 -12.47 -26.86 -19.40
N TRP A 7 -12.53 -25.71 -20.07
CA TRP A 7 -11.52 -24.67 -19.93
C TRP A 7 -11.74 -23.97 -18.59
N ALA A 8 -10.95 -24.35 -17.58
CA ALA A 8 -10.85 -23.57 -16.36
C ALA A 8 -10.10 -22.28 -16.68
N VAL A 9 -10.84 -21.17 -16.80
CA VAL A 9 -10.26 -19.83 -16.82
C VAL A 9 -9.78 -19.54 -15.40
N VAL A 10 -8.49 -19.77 -15.16
CA VAL A 10 -7.83 -19.24 -13.95
C VAL A 10 -7.76 -17.73 -14.15
N TRP A 11 -8.62 -16.99 -13.46
CA TRP A 11 -8.50 -15.55 -13.35
C TRP A 11 -7.18 -15.26 -12.65
N ALA A 12 -6.18 -14.77 -13.39
CA ALA A 12 -4.91 -14.37 -12.81
C ALA A 12 -5.17 -13.20 -11.85
N GLN A 13 -5.28 -13.50 -10.56
CA GLN A 13 -5.38 -12.48 -9.52
C GLN A 13 -4.08 -11.70 -9.49
N ALA A 14 -4.17 -10.36 -9.45
CA ALA A 14 -2.97 -9.52 -9.37
C ALA A 14 -2.16 -9.89 -8.11
N PRO A 15 -0.83 -10.06 -8.18
CA PRO A 15 -0.01 -10.46 -7.03
C PRO A 15 -0.23 -9.60 -5.78
N ILE A 16 -0.49 -8.30 -5.99
CA ILE A 16 -0.79 -7.35 -4.92
C ILE A 16 -2.05 -7.71 -4.11
N ASP A 17 -3.08 -8.28 -4.73
CA ASP A 17 -4.28 -8.71 -4.02
C ASP A 17 -4.06 -9.99 -3.21
N SER A 18 -3.03 -10.76 -3.55
CA SER A 18 -2.67 -12.00 -2.84
C SER A 18 -1.80 -11.70 -1.61
N ILE A 19 -0.81 -10.82 -1.76
CA ILE A 19 0.09 -10.42 -0.67
C ILE A 19 -0.63 -9.48 0.32
N TYR A 20 -1.38 -8.51 -0.21
CA TYR A 20 -2.33 -7.68 0.55
C TYR A 20 -1.77 -6.97 1.80
N GLY A 21 -0.47 -6.66 1.83
CA GLY A 21 0.19 -6.09 2.99
C GLY A 21 1.67 -5.81 2.77
N LEU A 22 2.29 -5.15 3.75
CA LEU A 22 3.72 -4.85 3.80
C LEU A 22 4.22 -4.90 5.25
N LEU A 23 5.51 -5.15 5.44
CA LEU A 23 6.17 -5.14 6.76
C LEU A 23 5.50 -6.06 7.80
N GLY A 24 4.99 -7.22 7.36
CA GLY A 24 4.28 -8.16 8.22
C GLY A 24 2.86 -7.74 8.61
N HIS A 25 2.36 -6.62 8.08
CA HIS A 25 1.02 -6.12 8.34
C HIS A 25 0.13 -6.24 7.10
N THR A 26 -1.04 -6.85 7.27
CA THR A 26 -2.06 -6.98 6.24
C THR A 26 -3.00 -5.77 6.26
N LEU A 27 -3.39 -5.30 5.08
CA LEU A 27 -4.47 -4.32 4.95
C LEU A 27 -5.76 -4.83 5.60
N GLU A 28 -6.58 -3.90 6.08
CA GLU A 28 -7.80 -4.14 6.85
C GLU A 28 -7.61 -4.76 8.24
N ALA A 29 -6.38 -5.07 8.67
CA ALA A 29 -6.09 -5.54 10.01
C ALA A 29 -6.56 -4.53 11.09
N PRO A 30 -7.04 -5.01 12.26
CA PRO A 30 -7.53 -4.12 13.31
C PRO A 30 -6.40 -3.29 13.91
N GLN A 31 -6.67 -2.04 14.26
CA GLN A 31 -5.68 -1.16 14.90
C GLN A 31 -5.08 -1.76 16.18
N SER A 32 -5.86 -2.58 16.90
CA SER A 32 -5.40 -3.27 18.10
C SER A 32 -4.27 -4.29 17.86
N SER A 33 -4.02 -4.71 16.61
CA SER A 33 -2.89 -5.59 16.29
C SER A 33 -1.55 -4.86 16.17
N PHE A 34 -1.52 -3.55 16.40
CA PHE A 34 -0.33 -2.72 16.28
C PHE A 34 0.15 -2.25 17.65
N ALA A 35 1.46 -2.35 17.88
CA ALA A 35 2.14 -1.80 19.04
C ALA A 35 3.08 -0.66 18.61
N GLY A 36 3.44 0.22 19.56
CA GLY A 36 4.45 1.27 19.29
C GLY A 36 4.00 2.31 18.27
N LEU A 37 2.74 2.77 18.36
CA LEU A 37 2.20 3.79 17.46
C LEU A 37 2.17 5.18 18.12
N ILE A 38 2.77 6.17 17.46
CA ILE A 38 2.67 7.59 17.85
C ILE A 38 1.57 8.27 17.01
N PRO A 39 0.53 8.85 17.63
CA PRO A 39 -0.52 9.59 16.92
C PRO A 39 0.03 10.78 16.13
N LYS A 40 -0.47 10.96 14.90
CA LYS A 40 -0.16 12.10 14.01
C LYS A 40 -1.38 12.97 13.69
N GLY A 41 -2.56 12.60 14.20
CA GLY A 41 -3.82 13.30 13.97
C GLY A 41 -4.70 12.63 12.92
N THR A 42 -5.78 13.29 12.55
CA THR A 42 -6.75 12.79 11.59
C THR A 42 -6.68 13.59 10.30
N PHE A 43 -6.56 12.91 9.17
CA PHE A 43 -6.54 13.53 7.84
C PHE A 43 -7.30 12.66 6.84
N GLN A 44 -8.15 13.28 6.01
CA GLN A 44 -9.03 12.60 5.06
C GLN A 44 -9.83 11.45 5.72
N ARG A 45 -10.42 11.72 6.89
CA ARG A 45 -11.22 10.74 7.67
C ARG A 45 -10.43 9.51 8.18
N LYS A 46 -9.11 9.52 8.06
CA LYS A 46 -8.22 8.46 8.55
C LYS A 46 -7.44 8.94 9.77
N ALA A 47 -7.34 8.13 10.80
CA ALA A 47 -6.45 8.36 11.93
C ALA A 47 -5.04 7.91 11.55
N TRP A 48 -4.07 8.82 11.61
CA TRP A 48 -2.70 8.57 11.19
C TRP A 48 -1.79 8.36 12.39
N TYR A 49 -0.87 7.40 12.23
CA TYR A 49 0.13 7.05 13.23
C TYR A 49 1.50 6.89 12.55
N ARG A 50 2.55 7.16 13.30
CA ARG A 50 3.94 6.85 12.95
C ARG A 50 4.41 5.68 13.80
N SER A 51 5.10 4.72 13.19
CA SER A 51 5.79 3.65 13.92
C SER A 51 6.92 4.23 14.78
N THR A 52 7.07 3.75 16.01
CA THR A 52 8.23 4.07 16.89
C THR A 52 9.45 3.23 16.57
N THR A 53 9.26 2.15 15.81
CA THR A 53 10.28 1.14 15.59
C THR A 53 11.15 1.51 14.40
N ASP A 54 12.45 1.65 14.64
CA ASP A 54 13.43 1.67 13.56
C ASP A 54 13.30 0.37 12.77
N THR A 55 12.92 0.49 11.51
CA THR A 55 12.54 -0.67 10.69
C THR A 55 13.54 -0.85 9.58
N VAL A 56 14.01 -2.09 9.43
CA VAL A 56 14.76 -2.55 8.25
C VAL A 56 13.87 -3.51 7.49
N TRP A 57 13.75 -3.32 6.18
CA TRP A 57 12.97 -4.19 5.31
C TRP A 57 13.89 -4.87 4.31
N GLU A 58 14.18 -6.15 4.53
CA GLU A 58 15.10 -6.94 3.69
C GLU A 58 16.47 -6.26 3.48
N GLY A 59 17.03 -5.70 4.55
CA GLY A 59 18.31 -4.95 4.51
C GLY A 59 18.18 -3.47 4.16
N ILE A 60 17.00 -3.00 3.76
CA ILE A 60 16.75 -1.59 3.43
C ILE A 60 16.33 -0.83 4.68
N ARG A 61 17.11 0.19 5.07
CA ARG A 61 16.75 1.06 6.20
C ARG A 61 15.57 1.96 5.81
N LEU A 62 14.50 1.92 6.60
CA LEU A 62 13.34 2.78 6.42
C LEU A 62 13.52 4.06 7.25
N ALA A 63 13.37 5.22 6.62
CA ALA A 63 13.46 6.51 7.31
C ALA A 63 12.19 6.80 8.13
N GLU A 64 11.03 6.36 7.64
CA GLU A 64 9.76 6.50 8.35
C GLU A 64 8.76 5.43 7.90
N VAL A 65 7.95 4.93 8.83
CA VAL A 65 6.77 4.12 8.53
C VAL A 65 5.55 4.74 9.19
N LYS A 66 4.50 4.94 8.40
CA LYS A 66 3.22 5.49 8.81
C LYS A 66 2.09 4.52 8.47
N TYR A 67 1.10 4.51 9.35
CA TYR A 67 -0.13 3.73 9.19
C TYR A 67 -1.32 4.68 9.27
N ALA A 68 -2.27 4.51 8.36
CA ALA A 68 -3.56 5.20 8.42
C ALA A 68 -4.66 4.18 8.68
N PHE A 69 -5.51 4.46 9.67
CA PHE A 69 -6.64 3.62 10.02
C PHE A 69 -7.95 4.31 9.68
N TYR A 70 -8.88 3.56 9.09
CA TYR A 70 -10.24 3.99 8.83
C TYR A 70 -11.19 3.02 9.54
N LYS A 71 -12.12 3.55 10.36
CA LYS A 71 -13.02 2.74 11.20
C LYS A 71 -12.29 1.65 12.00
N GLY A 72 -11.10 1.97 12.53
CA GLY A 72 -10.28 1.05 13.31
C GLY A 72 -9.58 -0.06 12.53
N LYS A 73 -9.61 -0.04 11.19
CA LYS A 73 -8.93 -1.00 10.32
C LYS A 73 -7.81 -0.33 9.51
N LEU A 74 -6.73 -1.06 9.26
CA LEU A 74 -5.58 -0.57 8.50
C LEU A 74 -6.00 -0.26 7.06
N HIS A 75 -5.95 1.01 6.69
CA HIS A 75 -6.27 1.48 5.34
C HIS A 75 -5.02 1.67 4.49
N THR A 76 -4.01 2.35 5.03
CA THR A 76 -2.80 2.73 4.29
C THR A 76 -1.56 2.35 5.08
N ILE A 77 -0.58 1.77 4.39
CA ILE A 77 0.81 1.66 4.83
C ILE A 77 1.63 2.61 3.97
N GLN A 78 2.36 3.54 4.60
CA GLN A 78 3.22 4.50 3.91
C GLN A 78 4.64 4.42 4.46
N ILE A 79 5.61 4.23 3.59
CA ILE A 79 7.02 4.03 3.92
C ILE A 79 7.82 5.12 3.23
N ARG A 80 8.72 5.77 3.97
CA ARG A 80 9.70 6.70 3.43
C ARG A 80 11.09 6.07 3.47
N ILE A 81 11.79 6.16 2.35
CA ILE A 81 13.16 5.69 2.18
C ILE A 81 14.00 6.87 1.71
N GLU A 82 15.19 7.01 2.28
CA GLU A 82 16.12 8.09 1.97
C GLU A 82 17.35 7.54 1.24
N GLY A 83 17.83 8.28 0.26
CA GLY A 83 18.97 7.90 -0.57
C GLY A 83 18.60 7.09 -1.81
N GLU A 84 19.37 7.28 -2.87
CA GLU A 84 19.13 6.71 -4.20
C GLU A 84 19.27 5.19 -4.22
N ASP A 85 20.35 4.65 -3.66
CA ASP A 85 20.62 3.20 -3.67
C ASP A 85 19.54 2.42 -2.90
N ALA A 86 19.17 2.90 -1.70
CA ALA A 86 18.13 2.29 -0.89
C ALA A 86 16.76 2.34 -1.59
N SER A 87 16.47 3.44 -2.27
CA SER A 87 15.26 3.62 -3.05
C SER A 87 15.21 2.66 -4.25
N ALA A 88 16.30 2.54 -5.00
CA ALA A 88 16.42 1.60 -6.11
C ALA A 88 16.29 0.14 -5.65
N ALA A 89 16.95 -0.22 -4.53
CA ALA A 89 16.82 -1.54 -3.92
C ALA A 89 15.36 -1.84 -3.53
N ALA A 90 14.63 -0.84 -3.01
CA ALA A 90 13.22 -1.00 -2.67
C ALA A 90 12.35 -1.23 -3.91
N LEU A 91 12.63 -0.55 -5.03
CA LEU A 91 11.94 -0.82 -6.29
C LEU A 91 12.16 -2.27 -6.76
N VAL A 92 13.39 -2.76 -6.72
CA VAL A 92 13.71 -4.15 -7.07
C VAL A 92 12.97 -5.13 -6.15
N LEU A 93 12.96 -4.87 -4.84
CA LEU A 93 12.22 -5.70 -3.88
C LEU A 93 10.73 -5.73 -4.19
N LEU A 94 10.12 -4.58 -4.51
CA LEU A 94 8.71 -4.51 -4.91
C LEU A 94 8.46 -5.32 -6.19
N GLU A 95 9.37 -5.24 -7.17
CA GLU A 95 9.22 -6.02 -8.40
C GLU A 95 9.35 -7.52 -8.19
N VAL A 96 10.19 -7.96 -7.24
CA VAL A 96 10.29 -9.36 -6.82
C VAL A 96 9.00 -9.83 -6.15
N LEU A 97 8.42 -9.01 -5.28
CA LEU A 97 7.20 -9.37 -4.53
C LEU A 97 5.94 -9.34 -5.41
N PHE A 98 5.79 -8.30 -6.24
CA PHE A 98 4.53 -7.99 -6.91
C PHE A 98 4.58 -8.11 -8.44
N GLY A 99 5.73 -8.48 -9.01
CA GLY A 99 6.00 -8.43 -10.44
C GLY A 99 6.32 -7.02 -10.94
N LYS A 100 6.45 -6.83 -12.25
CA LYS A 100 6.76 -5.50 -12.82
C LYS A 100 5.62 -4.51 -12.61
N GLY A 101 5.94 -3.35 -12.04
CA GLY A 101 4.99 -2.24 -11.89
C GLY A 101 4.76 -1.51 -13.20
N LYS A 102 3.60 -0.86 -13.34
CA LYS A 102 3.33 0.03 -14.47
C LYS A 102 3.94 1.40 -14.19
N GLN A 103 4.86 1.84 -15.04
CA GLN A 103 5.43 3.19 -14.94
C GLN A 103 4.37 4.25 -15.29
N ASP A 104 4.36 5.34 -14.53
CA ASP A 104 3.42 6.45 -14.65
C ASP A 104 4.18 7.78 -14.69
N GLY A 105 4.34 8.34 -15.90
CA GLY A 105 5.04 9.61 -16.13
C GLY A 105 6.56 9.49 -16.25
N TYR A 106 7.24 10.64 -16.14
CA TYR A 106 8.68 10.76 -16.39
C TYR A 106 9.57 10.52 -15.16
N ALA A 107 9.03 10.68 -13.95
CA ALA A 107 9.74 10.33 -12.73
C ALA A 107 9.76 8.80 -12.53
N PRO A 108 10.67 8.25 -11.70
CA PRO A 108 10.61 6.85 -11.28
C PRO A 108 9.39 6.62 -10.38
N ARG A 109 8.24 6.50 -11.02
CA ARG A 109 6.93 6.32 -10.40
C ARG A 109 6.27 5.09 -10.99
N TYR A 110 5.99 4.10 -10.13
CA TYR A 110 5.48 2.80 -10.54
C TYR A 110 4.25 2.43 -9.72
N ARG A 111 3.27 1.82 -10.38
CA ARG A 111 2.03 1.38 -9.74
C ARG A 111 1.76 -0.10 -9.96
N TRP A 112 1.22 -0.72 -8.92
CA TRP A 112 0.62 -2.05 -8.96
C TRP A 112 -0.83 -1.88 -8.54
N ILE A 113 -1.76 -2.25 -9.42
CA ILE A 113 -3.19 -2.05 -9.19
C ILE A 113 -3.85 -3.42 -9.25
N GLY A 114 -4.41 -3.84 -8.11
CA GLY A 114 -5.29 -4.98 -8.00
C GLY A 114 -6.75 -4.56 -7.86
N GLN A 115 -7.60 -5.52 -7.57
CA GLN A 115 -9.02 -5.32 -7.29
C GLN A 115 -9.27 -4.83 -5.87
N ARG A 116 -8.41 -5.21 -4.93
CA ARG A 116 -8.55 -4.96 -3.48
C ARG A 116 -7.45 -4.06 -2.94
N ALA A 117 -6.29 -4.03 -3.57
CA ALA A 117 -5.16 -3.20 -3.14
C ALA A 117 -4.54 -2.41 -4.29
N THR A 118 -3.92 -1.29 -3.94
CA THR A 118 -3.04 -0.53 -4.84
C THR A 118 -1.72 -0.27 -4.12
N LEU A 119 -0.62 -0.26 -4.87
CA LEU A 119 0.70 0.13 -4.40
C LEU A 119 1.28 1.16 -5.35
N LEU A 120 1.83 2.22 -4.78
CA LEU A 120 2.58 3.26 -5.45
C LEU A 120 4.01 3.26 -4.91
N TYR A 121 4.98 3.23 -5.82
CA TYR A 121 6.35 3.66 -5.58
C TYR A 121 6.51 5.03 -6.27
N ASP A 122 6.99 6.04 -5.56
CA ASP A 122 7.21 7.38 -6.10
C ASP A 122 8.54 7.94 -5.59
N GLN A 123 9.55 7.98 -6.48
CA GLN A 123 10.84 8.55 -6.17
C GLN A 123 10.91 10.02 -6.59
N ASN A 124 11.29 10.87 -5.65
CA ASN A 124 11.52 12.28 -5.92
C ASN A 124 12.76 12.45 -6.82
N ILE A 125 12.60 13.15 -7.94
CA ILE A 125 13.67 13.35 -8.92
C ILE A 125 14.85 14.20 -8.40
N LEU A 126 14.60 15.08 -7.42
CA LEU A 126 15.62 15.99 -6.87
C LEU A 126 16.34 15.35 -5.68
N THR A 127 15.57 14.86 -4.70
CA THR A 127 16.14 14.32 -3.46
C THR A 127 16.51 12.85 -3.55
N ARG A 128 16.03 12.15 -4.58
CA ARG A 128 16.16 10.69 -4.77
C ARG A 128 15.55 9.84 -3.66
N ASN A 129 14.82 10.46 -2.74
CA ASN A 129 14.06 9.77 -1.70
C ASN A 129 12.78 9.19 -2.29
N THR A 130 12.36 8.06 -1.75
CA THR A 130 11.17 7.36 -2.21
C THR A 130 10.09 7.35 -1.15
N GLU A 131 8.85 7.53 -1.62
CA GLU A 131 7.66 7.16 -0.88
C GLU A 131 7.03 5.90 -1.49
N ILE A 132 6.79 4.89 -0.66
CA ILE A 132 6.00 3.72 -1.01
C ILE A 132 4.68 3.83 -0.27
N ARG A 133 3.56 3.65 -0.97
CA ARG A 133 2.23 3.70 -0.38
C ARG A 133 1.38 2.53 -0.87
N MET A 134 0.95 1.68 0.07
CA MET A 134 -0.02 0.62 -0.20
C MET A 134 -1.36 0.95 0.46
N GLU A 135 -2.46 0.77 -0.26
CA GLU A 135 -3.81 1.13 0.21
C GLU A 135 -4.84 0.03 -0.05
N SER A 136 -5.80 -0.12 0.87
CA SER A 136 -6.99 -0.96 0.69
C SER A 136 -8.02 -0.24 -0.17
N LEU A 137 -8.25 -0.75 -1.38
CA LEU A 137 -9.33 -0.28 -2.25
C LEU A 137 -10.71 -0.66 -1.70
N THR A 138 -10.81 -1.71 -0.87
CA THR A 138 -12.04 -2.05 -0.15
C THR A 138 -12.46 -0.92 0.77
N LEU A 139 -11.57 -0.53 1.69
CA LEU A 139 -11.85 0.52 2.67
C LEU A 139 -11.92 1.90 2.01
N GLN A 140 -11.17 2.14 0.94
CA GLN A 140 -11.26 3.37 0.16
C GLN A 140 -12.67 3.56 -0.44
N LYS A 141 -13.28 2.52 -1.00
CA LYS A 141 -14.66 2.57 -1.51
C LYS A 141 -15.68 2.84 -0.40
N GLU A 142 -15.50 2.26 0.77
CA GLU A 142 -16.36 2.55 1.93
C GLU A 142 -16.21 4.01 2.38
N LEU A 143 -14.97 4.50 2.47
CA LEU A 143 -14.67 5.89 2.84
C LEU A 143 -15.33 6.88 1.88
N GLU A 144 -15.25 6.63 0.58
CA GLU A 144 -15.89 7.46 -0.45
C GLU A 144 -17.41 7.46 -0.35
N ARG A 145 -18.02 6.29 -0.10
CA ARG A 145 -19.47 6.16 0.12
C ARG A 145 -19.92 6.97 1.34
N ASP A 146 -19.23 6.82 2.46
CA ASP A 146 -19.51 7.59 3.69
C ASP A 146 -19.35 9.10 3.44
N ALA A 147 -18.31 9.50 2.71
CA ALA A 147 -18.08 10.91 2.38
C ALA A 147 -19.19 11.49 1.50
N TYR A 148 -19.69 10.73 0.54
CA TYR A 148 -20.80 11.13 -0.31
C TYR A 148 -22.11 11.26 0.47
N GLN A 149 -22.41 10.31 1.36
CA GLN A 149 -23.61 10.37 2.20
C GLN A 149 -23.62 11.59 3.13
N ASP A 150 -22.48 11.93 3.72
CA ASP A 150 -22.37 13.12 4.56
C ASP A 150 -22.54 14.42 3.78
N TYR A 151 -22.09 14.45 2.51
CA TYR A 151 -22.30 15.59 1.63
C TYR A 151 -23.79 15.78 1.31
N GLN A 152 -24.53 14.70 1.04
CA GLN A 152 -25.97 14.76 0.75
C GLN A 152 -26.83 15.20 1.95
N ARG A 153 -26.33 15.06 3.18
CA ARG A 153 -27.04 15.44 4.41
C ARG A 153 -26.83 16.89 4.83
N ARG A 154 -25.95 17.63 4.14
CA ARG A 154 -25.66 19.05 4.38
C ARG A 154 -26.46 19.91 3.43
#